data_AF-A0A7T1DSD5-F1
#
_entry.id   AF-A0A7T1DSD5-F1
#
_cell.length_a   1.000
_cell.length_b   1.000
_cell.length_c   1.000
_cell.angle_alpha   90.00
_cell.angle_beta   90.00
_cell.angle_gamma   90.00
#
_symmetry.space_group_name_H-M   'P 1'
#
loop_
_entity.id
_entity.type
_entity.pdbx_description
1 polymer ?
#
loop_
_entity_poly.entity_id
_entity_poly.type
_entity_poly.pdbx_seq_one_letter_code
_entity_poly.pdbx_strand_id
1 'polypeptide(L)'
;MTAAGTGINTTPTVQKASKYVRNFCVDATPGDAACAALADDHTGPWQINVAIAATAANGIPTGLHGHIISFVPAVQGVTPTAASSGAIDWACGSSTTTTAKARFPSLTVTVPATALQAKYAPAECR
;
A
#
# COMPACT_ATOMS: atom_id res chain seq x y z
N MET A 1 -13.54 1.22 11.69
CA MET A 1 -12.21 0.86 11.13
C MET A 1 -11.35 2.09 10.85
N THR A 2 -11.93 3.28 10.63
CA THR A 2 -11.25 4.58 10.51
C THR A 2 -10.24 4.85 11.63
N ALA A 3 -10.61 4.64 12.89
CA ALA A 3 -9.72 4.89 14.03
C ALA A 3 -8.39 4.11 13.97
N ALA A 4 -8.42 2.86 13.53
CA ALA A 4 -7.21 2.04 13.40
C ALA A 4 -6.32 2.52 12.25
N GLY A 5 -6.91 2.80 11.07
CA GLY A 5 -6.17 3.36 9.94
C GLY A 5 -5.57 4.73 10.27
N THR A 6 -6.32 5.58 10.97
CA THR A 6 -5.83 6.85 11.52
C THR A 6 -4.65 6.62 12.47
N GLY A 7 -4.74 5.69 13.41
CA GLY A 7 -3.63 5.37 14.32
C GLY A 7 -2.36 4.93 13.58
N ILE A 8 -2.48 4.08 12.55
CA ILE A 8 -1.35 3.68 11.70
C ILE A 8 -0.76 4.90 10.95
N ASN A 9 -1.63 5.75 10.40
CA ASN A 9 -1.21 6.92 9.64
C ASN A 9 -0.46 7.94 10.49
N THR A 10 -0.96 8.22 11.69
CA THR A 10 -0.39 9.19 12.64
C THR A 10 0.77 8.64 13.48
N THR A 11 1.04 7.33 13.42
CA THR A 11 2.23 6.74 14.04
C THR A 11 3.49 7.43 13.47
N PRO A 12 4.45 7.84 14.33
CA PRO A 12 5.70 8.47 13.87
C PRO A 12 6.43 7.60 12.84
N THR A 13 6.96 8.22 11.77
CA THR A 13 7.62 7.50 10.67
C THR A 13 8.82 6.68 11.12
N VAL A 14 9.54 7.13 12.15
CA VAL A 14 10.66 6.39 12.76
C VAL A 14 10.26 5.03 13.35
N GLN A 15 8.97 4.84 13.67
CA GLN A 15 8.44 3.56 14.15
C GLN A 15 7.91 2.68 13.00
N LYS A 16 7.76 3.24 11.80
CA LYS A 16 7.27 2.55 10.59
C LYS A 16 8.38 2.26 9.59
N ALA A 17 9.48 3.00 9.67
CA ALA A 17 10.63 2.86 8.81
C ALA A 17 11.47 1.63 9.20
N SER A 18 12.15 1.07 8.21
CA SER A 18 13.17 0.04 8.38
C SER A 18 14.32 0.29 7.40
N LYS A 19 15.29 -0.60 7.35
CA LYS A 19 16.39 -0.52 6.38
C LYS A 19 15.89 -0.44 4.92
N TYR A 20 14.75 -1.05 4.60
CA TYR A 20 14.22 -1.17 3.22
C TYR A 20 12.83 -0.55 3.03
N VAL A 21 12.17 -0.14 4.12
CA VAL A 21 10.88 0.55 4.08
C VAL A 21 11.08 1.97 4.57
N ARG A 22 10.71 2.95 3.73
CA ARG A 22 10.79 4.37 4.09
C ARG A 22 9.65 4.75 5.03
N ASN A 23 8.43 4.34 4.68
CA ASN A 23 7.20 4.59 5.42
C ASN A 23 6.07 3.74 4.82
N PHE A 24 4.95 3.60 5.53
CA PHE A 24 3.72 3.05 4.98
C PHE A 24 2.49 3.80 5.54
N CYS A 25 1.44 3.86 4.72
CA CYS A 25 0.20 4.55 5.01
C CYS A 25 -1.01 3.71 4.57
N VAL A 26 -2.12 3.87 5.28
CA VAL A 26 -3.44 3.42 4.85
C VAL A 26 -4.08 4.52 4.02
N ASP A 27 -4.48 4.22 2.78
CA ASP A 27 -5.16 5.12 1.82
C ASP A 27 -4.51 6.49 1.58
N ALA A 28 -3.22 6.61 1.85
CA ALA A 28 -2.45 7.82 1.59
C ALA A 28 -1.10 7.49 0.93
N THR A 29 -0.49 8.49 0.30
CA THR A 29 0.85 8.36 -0.27
C THR A 29 1.91 8.47 0.83
N PRO A 30 2.72 7.43 1.10
CA PRO A 30 3.82 7.50 2.06
C PRO A 30 4.93 8.48 1.63
N GLY A 31 5.27 9.38 2.56
CA GLY A 31 6.36 10.35 2.47
C GLY A 31 7.34 10.25 3.65
N ASP A 32 8.17 11.28 3.87
CA ASP A 32 9.05 11.38 5.05
C ASP A 32 8.29 11.74 6.34
N ALA A 33 7.13 12.39 6.18
CA ALA A 33 6.26 12.76 7.29
C ALA A 33 5.26 11.65 7.64
N ALA A 34 4.66 11.75 8.83
CA ALA A 34 3.51 10.94 9.19
C ALA A 34 2.38 11.16 8.16
N CYS A 35 1.59 10.12 7.92
CA CYS A 35 0.50 10.19 6.95
C CYS A 35 -0.67 10.97 7.57
N ALA A 36 -1.52 11.56 6.74
CA ALA A 36 -2.73 12.20 7.23
C ALA A 36 -3.65 11.18 7.92
N ALA A 37 -4.31 11.58 9.00
CA ALA A 37 -5.41 10.82 9.58
C ALA A 37 -6.47 10.56 8.50
N LEU A 38 -7.14 9.40 8.58
CA LEU A 38 -8.30 9.13 7.72
C LEU A 38 -9.45 10.04 8.15
N ALA A 39 -10.26 10.50 7.20
CA ALA A 39 -11.46 11.27 7.49
C ALA A 39 -12.47 10.42 8.29
N ASP A 40 -13.28 11.05 9.14
CA ASP A 40 -14.23 10.32 10.00
C ASP A 40 -15.29 9.54 9.19
N ASP A 41 -15.62 10.02 8.00
CA ASP A 41 -16.55 9.42 7.03
C ASP A 41 -15.86 8.46 6.03
N HIS A 42 -14.61 8.08 6.28
CA HIS A 42 -13.81 7.29 5.34
C HIS A 42 -14.45 5.94 4.97
N THR A 43 -14.59 5.67 3.67
CA THR A 43 -15.28 4.50 3.11
C THR A 43 -14.37 3.51 2.36
N GLY A 44 -13.05 3.63 2.50
CA GLY A 44 -12.07 2.70 1.92
C GLY A 44 -11.21 3.32 0.80
N PRO A 45 -10.37 2.52 0.11
CA PRO A 45 -10.33 1.05 0.08
C PRO A 45 -9.57 0.35 1.23
N TRP A 46 -9.06 1.10 2.21
CA TRP A 46 -8.17 0.61 3.27
C TRP A 46 -6.90 -0.05 2.72
N GLN A 47 -6.42 0.43 1.58
CA GLN A 47 -5.20 -0.08 0.97
C GLN A 47 -3.97 0.36 1.78
N ILE A 48 -2.98 -0.52 1.90
CA ILE A 48 -1.71 -0.21 2.55
C ILE A 48 -0.69 0.09 1.47
N ASN A 49 -0.22 1.34 1.42
CA ASN A 49 0.79 1.82 0.50
C ASN A 49 2.15 1.83 1.21
N VAL A 50 3.15 1.19 0.62
CA VAL A 50 4.48 1.06 1.20
C VAL A 50 5.51 1.73 0.30
N ALA A 51 6.21 2.74 0.82
CA ALA A 51 7.32 3.38 0.11
C ALA A 51 8.63 2.61 0.36
N ILE A 52 9.34 2.30 -0.71
CA ILE A 52 10.65 1.65 -0.64
C ILE A 52 11.70 2.67 -0.19
N ALA A 53 12.50 2.31 0.81
CA ALA A 53 13.74 3.02 1.08
C ALA A 53 14.81 2.46 0.14
N ALA A 54 15.22 3.24 -0.87
CA ALA A 54 16.38 2.91 -1.69
C ALA A 54 17.49 3.92 -1.40
N THR A 55 18.54 3.48 -0.71
CA THR A 55 19.65 4.35 -0.30
C THR A 55 20.96 3.67 -0.66
N ALA A 56 22.04 4.44 -0.81
CA ALA A 56 23.36 3.85 -1.03
C ALA A 56 23.75 2.82 0.06
N ALA A 57 23.28 3.02 1.29
CA ALA A 57 23.54 2.16 2.44
C ALA A 57 22.80 0.81 2.42
N ASN A 58 21.78 0.64 1.57
CA ASN A 58 20.99 -0.58 1.52
C ASN A 58 21.08 -1.34 0.18
N GLY A 59 21.92 -0.88 -0.75
CA GLY A 59 22.26 -1.62 -1.98
C GLY A 59 21.16 -1.67 -3.03
N ILE A 60 20.06 -0.93 -2.84
CA ILE A 60 18.98 -0.80 -3.83
C ILE A 60 19.31 0.37 -4.77
N PRO A 61 19.00 0.27 -6.07
CA PRO A 61 19.14 1.41 -6.99
C PRO A 61 18.44 2.65 -6.44
N THR A 62 19.19 3.72 -6.19
CA THR A 62 18.70 4.93 -5.49
C THR A 62 17.55 5.62 -6.23
N GLY A 63 17.46 5.44 -7.54
CA GLY A 63 16.32 5.90 -8.35
C GLY A 63 14.97 5.23 -8.02
N LEU A 64 14.94 4.22 -7.13
CA LEU A 64 13.71 3.59 -6.63
C LEU A 64 13.26 4.16 -5.28
N HIS A 65 13.96 5.15 -4.74
CA HIS A 65 13.63 5.71 -3.43
C HIS A 65 12.25 6.34 -3.44
N GLY A 66 11.39 5.94 -2.51
CA GLY A 66 10.01 6.42 -2.43
C GLY A 66 9.06 5.81 -3.46
N HIS A 67 9.51 4.88 -4.31
CA HIS A 67 8.60 4.12 -5.17
C HIS A 67 7.71 3.21 -4.33
N ILE A 68 6.49 2.95 -4.81
CA ILE A 68 5.44 2.37 -3.98
C ILE A 68 4.98 0.99 -4.49
N ILE A 69 4.71 0.10 -3.55
CA ILE A 69 3.84 -1.06 -3.76
C ILE A 69 2.60 -0.90 -2.86
N SER A 70 1.46 -1.42 -3.31
CA SER A 70 0.19 -1.31 -2.58
C SER A 70 -0.41 -2.68 -2.32
N PHE A 71 -0.91 -2.88 -1.10
CA PHE A 71 -1.71 -4.04 -0.71
C PHE A 71 -3.16 -3.61 -0.57
N VAL A 72 -4.05 -4.20 -1.35
CA VAL A 72 -5.47 -3.83 -1.40
C VAL A 72 -6.28 -4.99 -0.83
N PRO A 73 -7.07 -4.77 0.24
CA PRO A 73 -7.92 -5.82 0.76
C PRO A 73 -9.07 -6.10 -0.21
N ALA A 74 -9.52 -7.34 -0.24
CA ALA A 74 -10.67 -7.79 -0.98
C ALA A 74 -11.55 -8.66 -0.07
N VAL A 75 -12.85 -8.38 -0.04
CA VAL A 75 -13.83 -9.27 0.59
C VAL A 75 -14.71 -9.80 -0.51
N GLN A 76 -14.73 -11.13 -0.67
CA GLN A 76 -15.42 -11.80 -1.79
C GLN A 76 -14.95 -11.31 -3.17
N GLY A 77 -13.66 -10.95 -3.29
CA GLY A 77 -13.04 -10.54 -4.55
C GLY A 77 -13.35 -9.10 -5.01
N VAL A 78 -13.95 -8.27 -4.16
CA VAL A 78 -14.23 -6.84 -4.44
C VAL A 78 -13.72 -5.95 -3.33
N THR A 79 -13.62 -4.64 -3.61
CA THR A 79 -13.23 -3.63 -2.61
C THR A 79 -14.20 -3.69 -1.43
N PRO A 80 -13.69 -3.82 -0.18
CA PRO A 80 -14.55 -3.83 0.99
C PRO A 80 -15.35 -2.54 1.11
N THR A 81 -16.49 -2.65 1.78
CA THR A 81 -17.29 -1.53 2.27
C THR A 81 -17.41 -1.67 3.79
N ALA A 82 -17.98 -0.66 4.45
CA ALA A 82 -18.24 -0.73 5.89
C ALA A 82 -19.15 -1.92 6.30
N ALA A 83 -19.98 -2.43 5.38
CA ALA A 83 -20.88 -3.56 5.62
C ALA A 83 -20.28 -4.93 5.23
N SER A 84 -19.07 -4.96 4.65
CA SER A 84 -18.45 -6.20 4.20
C SER A 84 -18.17 -7.14 5.37
N SER A 85 -18.48 -8.43 5.16
CA SER A 85 -18.18 -9.51 6.10
C SER A 85 -17.72 -10.76 5.35
N GLY A 86 -16.90 -11.58 6.01
CA GLY A 86 -16.32 -12.80 5.43
C GLY A 86 -14.79 -12.80 5.45
N ALA A 87 -14.20 -13.70 4.68
CA ALA A 87 -12.76 -13.78 4.52
C ALA A 87 -12.21 -12.52 3.84
N ILE A 88 -11.03 -12.09 4.29
CA ILE A 88 -10.27 -10.99 3.69
C ILE A 88 -9.11 -11.62 2.93
N ASP A 89 -9.14 -11.42 1.62
CA ASP A 89 -8.01 -11.66 0.73
C ASP A 89 -7.25 -10.35 0.49
N TRP A 90 -6.01 -10.46 0.00
CA TRP A 90 -5.18 -9.30 -0.33
C TRP A 90 -4.64 -9.41 -1.73
N ALA A 91 -4.87 -8.37 -2.53
CA ALA A 91 -4.19 -8.15 -3.79
C ALA A 91 -2.95 -7.28 -3.57
N CYS A 92 -1.93 -7.44 -4.41
CA CYS A 92 -0.78 -6.54 -4.43
C CYS A 92 -0.63 -5.87 -5.80
N GLY A 93 -0.16 -4.62 -5.81
CA GLY A 93 0.12 -3.86 -7.01
C GLY A 93 1.47 -3.16 -6.99
N SER A 94 2.04 -3.01 -8.17
CA SER A 94 3.22 -2.20 -8.47
C SER A 94 2.92 -1.38 -9.73
N SER A 95 3.90 -1.12 -10.61
CA SER A 95 3.65 -0.50 -11.92
C SER A 95 2.73 -1.36 -12.81
N THR A 96 2.56 -2.63 -12.46
CA THR A 96 1.61 -3.56 -13.06
C THR A 96 0.80 -4.27 -11.97
N THR A 97 -0.33 -4.85 -12.36
CA THR A 97 -1.29 -5.53 -11.46
C THR A 97 -1.83 -6.82 -12.08
N THR A 98 -1.02 -7.48 -12.89
CA THR A 98 -1.40 -8.65 -13.71
C THR A 98 -1.86 -9.82 -12.83
N THR A 99 -1.09 -10.15 -11.81
CA THR A 99 -1.40 -11.22 -10.85
C THR A 99 -2.67 -10.90 -10.08
N ALA A 100 -2.80 -9.67 -9.57
CA ALA A 100 -3.99 -9.20 -8.88
C ALA A 100 -5.25 -9.29 -9.75
N LYS A 101 -5.19 -8.84 -11.02
CA LYS A 101 -6.31 -8.91 -11.96
C LYS A 101 -6.71 -10.35 -12.30
N ALA A 102 -5.74 -11.25 -12.40
CA ALA A 102 -6.03 -12.67 -12.65
C ALA A 102 -6.73 -13.32 -11.45
N ARG A 103 -6.35 -12.94 -10.21
CA ARG A 103 -6.93 -13.50 -8.98
C ARG A 103 -8.26 -12.83 -8.59
N PHE A 104 -8.39 -11.52 -8.82
CA PHE A 104 -9.53 -10.70 -8.44
C PHE A 104 -9.96 -9.79 -9.60
N PRO A 105 -10.66 -10.33 -10.61
CA PRO A 105 -10.98 -9.58 -11.84
C PRO A 105 -11.88 -8.36 -11.60
N SER A 106 -12.62 -8.34 -10.49
CA SER A 106 -13.53 -7.25 -10.11
C SER A 106 -12.90 -6.25 -9.13
N LEU A 107 -11.66 -6.48 -8.67
CA LEU A 107 -10.97 -5.60 -7.73
C LEU A 107 -10.13 -4.57 -8.49
N THR A 108 -10.30 -3.30 -8.16
CA THR A 108 -9.42 -2.24 -8.67
C THR A 108 -8.22 -2.08 -7.75
N VAL A 109 -7.02 -2.31 -8.29
CA VAL A 109 -5.76 -2.07 -7.60
C VAL A 109 -5.07 -0.87 -8.23
N THR A 110 -4.93 0.20 -7.45
CA THR A 110 -4.18 1.40 -7.81
C THR A 110 -2.99 1.55 -6.87
N VAL A 111 -1.90 2.11 -7.38
CA VAL A 111 -0.71 2.44 -6.59
C VAL A 111 -0.54 3.95 -6.66
N PRO A 112 -0.49 4.66 -5.53
CA PRO A 112 -0.34 6.11 -5.56
C PRO A 112 1.07 6.53 -5.99
N ALA A 113 1.19 7.76 -6.49
CA ALA A 113 2.45 8.37 -6.94
C ALA A 113 3.23 7.45 -7.91
N THR A 114 4.56 7.38 -7.76
CA THR A 114 5.41 6.56 -8.63
C THR A 114 5.41 5.12 -8.15
N ALA A 115 4.71 4.25 -8.88
CA ALA A 115 4.71 2.82 -8.59
C ALA A 115 6.09 2.19 -8.82
N LEU A 116 6.43 1.19 -8.01
CA LEU A 116 7.64 0.39 -8.18
C LEU A 116 7.58 -0.35 -9.52
N GLN A 117 8.63 -0.25 -10.34
CA GLN A 117 8.64 -0.96 -11.62
C GLN A 117 8.54 -2.47 -11.40
N ALA A 118 7.70 -3.15 -12.18
CA ALA A 118 7.36 -4.57 -12.01
C ALA A 118 8.58 -5.50 -11.90
N LYS A 119 9.68 -5.20 -12.62
CA LYS A 119 10.93 -5.98 -12.56
C LYS A 119 11.57 -5.99 -11.16
N TYR A 120 11.29 -4.98 -10.33
CA TYR A 120 11.74 -4.88 -8.94
C TYR A 120 10.67 -5.30 -7.93
N ALA A 121 9.44 -5.55 -8.38
CA ALA A 121 8.34 -5.98 -7.51
C ALA A 121 8.35 -7.51 -7.30
N PRO A 122 7.88 -7.99 -6.14
CA PRO A 122 7.56 -9.41 -5.93
C PRO A 122 6.57 -9.90 -6.98
N ALA A 123 6.61 -11.19 -7.33
CA ALA A 123 5.74 -11.75 -8.37
C ALA A 123 4.24 -11.52 -8.10
N GLU A 124 3.82 -11.57 -6.84
CA GLU A 124 2.43 -11.31 -6.42
C GLU A 124 1.97 -9.87 -6.70
N CYS A 125 2.91 -8.93 -6.81
CA CYS A 125 2.66 -7.51 -7.04
C CYS A 125 2.84 -7.09 -8.51
N ARG A 126 3.10 -8.03 -9.41
CA ARG A 126 3.26 -7.77 -10.87
C ARG A 126 1.92 -7.88 -11.58
#